data_AF-A0A387BAJ8-F1
#
_entry.id   AF-A0A387BAJ8-F1
#
_cell.length_a   1.000
_cell.length_b   1.000
_cell.length_c   1.000
_cell.angle_alpha   90.00
_cell.angle_beta   90.00
_cell.angle_gamma   90.00
#
_symmetry.space_group_name_H-M   'P 1'
#
loop_
_entity.id
_entity.type
_entity.pdbx_description
1 polymer ?
#
loop_
_entity_poly.entity_id
_entity_poly.type
_entity_poly.pdbx_seq_one_letter_code
_entity_poly.pdbx_strand_id
1 'polypeptide(L)'
;MSEYGPSASGWYPDPVTGGARYWDGSRWTGDARPRRRPFAAASHETTWATVVTGTGGGFSLLMILGFAESQNAIYLVLGIVVLLVAGAACVYFLRGQGPTTQEVETRLAEERKVAAAKRRRANAWGIVAGIERVIRPRSTATNAESAAAAQIDALSDPATAQAIQNLQKLLYTRAITDAEFEAAKNKIVGRVDDQYSQILKLAELHEAGILGDVEFAAAKSRVLGL
;
A
#
# COMPACT_ATOMS: atom_id res chain seq x y z
N MET A 1 11.92 9.64 -22.38
CA MET A 1 10.61 10.09 -22.89
C MET A 1 9.72 10.37 -21.69
N SER A 2 9.44 11.64 -21.40
CA SER A 2 8.46 12.02 -20.38
C SER A 2 7.08 11.62 -20.90
N GLU A 3 6.49 10.57 -20.32
CA GLU A 3 5.07 10.27 -20.49
C GLU A 3 4.31 11.51 -20.04
N TYR A 4 3.77 12.28 -21.00
CA TYR A 4 2.82 13.34 -20.69
C TYR A 4 1.56 12.67 -20.17
N GLY A 5 1.44 12.60 -18.84
CA GLY A 5 0.21 12.19 -18.18
C GLY A 5 -0.92 13.17 -18.51
N PRO A 6 -2.18 12.73 -18.43
CA PRO A 6 -3.33 13.61 -18.60
C PRO A 6 -3.32 14.79 -17.62
N SER A 7 -3.86 15.95 -18.01
CA SER A 7 -3.87 17.15 -17.14
C SER A 7 -4.96 17.12 -16.06
N ALA A 8 -6.03 16.36 -16.25
CA ALA A 8 -7.16 16.28 -15.33
C ALA A 8 -7.29 14.88 -14.73
N SER A 9 -7.66 14.79 -13.45
CA SER A 9 -7.98 13.50 -12.81
C SER A 9 -9.19 12.86 -13.47
N GLY A 10 -9.14 11.55 -13.71
CA GLY A 10 -10.22 10.85 -14.40
C GLY A 10 -9.85 9.46 -14.89
N TRP A 11 -10.80 8.81 -15.55
CA TRP A 11 -10.62 7.49 -16.18
C TRP A 11 -10.16 7.66 -17.62
N TYR A 12 -9.04 7.04 -17.96
CA TYR A 12 -8.44 7.09 -19.29
C TYR A 12 -8.25 5.69 -19.87
N PRO A 13 -8.35 5.51 -21.20
CA PRO A 13 -8.17 4.21 -21.84
C PRO A 13 -6.79 3.61 -21.55
N ASP A 14 -6.76 2.33 -21.18
CA ASP A 14 -5.52 1.59 -20.96
C ASP A 14 -5.16 0.78 -22.23
N PRO A 15 -4.04 1.10 -22.91
CA PRO A 15 -3.66 0.40 -24.14
C PRO A 15 -3.28 -1.06 -23.90
N VAL A 16 -2.88 -1.45 -22.68
CA VAL A 16 -2.43 -2.81 -22.36
C VAL A 16 -3.59 -3.75 -22.10
N THR A 17 -4.54 -3.31 -21.26
CA THR A 17 -5.69 -4.14 -20.86
C THR A 17 -6.92 -3.94 -21.74
N GLY A 18 -6.96 -2.88 -22.55
CA GLY A 18 -8.16 -2.42 -23.26
C GLY A 18 -9.25 -1.87 -22.33
N GLY A 19 -8.96 -1.76 -21.03
CA GLY A 19 -9.79 -1.19 -19.99
C GLY A 19 -9.69 0.32 -19.88
N ALA A 20 -9.98 0.84 -18.70
CA ALA A 20 -9.64 2.21 -18.32
C ALA A 20 -8.83 2.19 -17.02
N ARG A 21 -7.79 3.00 -16.92
CA ARG A 21 -7.05 3.23 -15.68
C ARG A 21 -7.38 4.61 -15.12
N TYR A 22 -7.33 4.75 -13.80
CA TYR A 22 -7.59 6.03 -13.15
C TYR A 22 -6.30 6.84 -13.00
N TRP A 23 -6.38 8.12 -13.38
CA TRP A 23 -5.33 9.11 -13.19
C TRP A 23 -5.74 10.06 -12.07
N ASP A 24 -4.89 10.23 -11.06
CA ASP A 24 -5.19 11.04 -9.88
C ASP A 24 -4.81 12.54 -10.00
N GLY A 25 -4.33 12.94 -11.18
CA GLY A 25 -3.77 14.26 -11.48
C GLY A 25 -2.24 14.32 -11.43
N SER A 26 -1.58 13.33 -10.84
CA SER A 26 -0.12 13.30 -10.67
C SER A 26 0.53 11.97 -11.07
N ARG A 27 -0.19 10.87 -10.92
CA ARG A 27 0.26 9.52 -11.25
C ARG A 27 -0.92 8.61 -11.61
N TRP A 28 -0.62 7.55 -12.36
CA TRP A 28 -1.57 6.46 -12.57
C TRP A 28 -1.78 5.73 -11.25
N THR A 29 -3.03 5.48 -10.88
CA THR A 29 -3.33 4.64 -9.72
C THR A 29 -3.27 3.16 -10.12
N GLY A 30 -3.24 2.27 -9.12
CA GLY A 30 -3.37 0.83 -9.36
C GLY A 30 -4.79 0.41 -9.81
N ASP A 31 -5.72 1.36 -9.91
CA ASP A 31 -7.11 1.07 -10.24
C ASP A 31 -7.31 0.95 -11.74
N ALA A 32 -7.86 -0.20 -12.14
CA ALA A 32 -8.27 -0.47 -13.50
C ALA A 32 -9.74 -0.89 -13.53
N ARG A 33 -10.48 -0.33 -14.49
CA ARG A 33 -11.78 -0.83 -14.91
C ARG A 33 -11.57 -1.77 -16.09
N PRO A 34 -12.17 -2.97 -16.08
CA PRO A 34 -12.13 -3.85 -17.23
C PRO A 34 -12.71 -3.14 -18.46
N ARG A 35 -12.29 -3.58 -19.66
CA ARG A 35 -12.84 -3.10 -20.92
C ARG A 35 -14.36 -3.10 -20.81
N ARG A 36 -14.97 -1.91 -20.96
CA ARG A 36 -16.42 -1.79 -21.06
C ARG A 36 -16.84 -2.65 -22.25
N ARG A 37 -17.30 -3.87 -21.98
CA ARG A 37 -18.09 -4.60 -22.95
C ARG A 37 -19.32 -3.71 -23.14
N PRO A 38 -19.68 -3.32 -24.37
CA PRO A 38 -20.78 -2.38 -24.59
C PRO A 38 -22.10 -2.81 -23.94
N PHE A 39 -22.19 -4.06 -23.46
CA PHE A 39 -23.38 -4.65 -22.84
C PHE A 39 -23.17 -5.45 -21.54
N ALA A 40 -21.97 -5.50 -20.94
CA ALA A 40 -21.77 -6.30 -19.71
C ALA A 40 -21.00 -5.51 -18.66
N ALA A 41 -21.57 -5.41 -17.46
CA ALA A 41 -20.80 -5.16 -16.26
C ALA A 41 -21.07 -6.27 -15.25
N ALA A 42 -20.18 -6.41 -14.27
CA ALA A 42 -20.36 -7.39 -13.21
C ALA A 42 -21.22 -6.77 -12.11
N SER A 43 -22.32 -7.43 -11.72
CA SER A 43 -23.13 -7.02 -10.57
C SER A 43 -22.34 -7.27 -9.28
N HIS A 44 -22.09 -6.21 -8.49
CA HIS A 44 -21.33 -6.31 -7.24
C HIS A 44 -22.15 -6.89 -6.07
N GLU A 45 -23.47 -7.00 -6.19
CA GLU A 45 -24.33 -7.59 -5.14
C GLU A 45 -25.27 -8.64 -5.71
N THR A 46 -24.89 -9.90 -5.56
CA THR A 46 -25.68 -11.08 -5.97
C THR A 46 -27.02 -11.14 -5.24
N THR A 47 -27.11 -10.60 -4.02
CA THR A 47 -28.29 -10.65 -3.15
C THR A 47 -29.50 -9.90 -3.72
N TRP A 48 -29.30 -8.71 -4.28
CA TRP A 48 -30.41 -7.94 -4.86
C TRP A 48 -30.95 -8.55 -6.15
N ALA A 49 -30.08 -9.16 -6.96
CA ALA A 49 -30.51 -9.89 -8.15
C ALA A 49 -31.44 -11.06 -7.77
N THR A 50 -31.13 -11.81 -6.71
CA THR A 50 -31.98 -12.92 -6.24
C THR A 50 -33.32 -12.42 -5.72
N VAL A 51 -33.34 -11.31 -4.98
CA VAL A 51 -34.58 -10.73 -4.45
C VAL A 51 -35.48 -10.23 -5.58
N VAL A 52 -34.94 -9.44 -6.53
CA VAL A 52 -35.71 -8.89 -7.65
C VAL A 52 -36.20 -10.00 -8.59
N THR A 53 -35.36 -11.00 -8.88
CA THR A 53 -35.76 -12.11 -9.76
C THR A 53 -36.78 -13.03 -9.08
N GLY A 54 -36.57 -13.34 -7.80
CA GLY A 54 -37.46 -14.22 -7.04
C GLY A 54 -38.83 -13.60 -6.79
N THR A 55 -38.87 -12.36 -6.29
CA THR A 55 -40.14 -11.67 -5.99
C THR A 55 -40.86 -11.21 -7.24
N GLY A 56 -40.16 -10.63 -8.22
CA GLY A 56 -40.75 -10.19 -9.49
C GLY A 56 -41.28 -11.35 -10.33
N GLY A 57 -40.54 -12.47 -10.39
CA GLY A 57 -40.97 -13.70 -11.06
C GLY A 57 -42.17 -14.34 -10.39
N GLY A 58 -42.15 -14.48 -9.05
CA GLY A 58 -43.26 -15.04 -8.28
C GLY A 58 -44.54 -14.21 -8.38
N PHE A 59 -44.43 -12.88 -8.32
CA PHE A 59 -45.58 -11.99 -8.44
C PHE A 59 -46.19 -12.00 -9.86
N SER A 60 -45.34 -12.07 -10.90
CA SER A 60 -45.82 -12.21 -12.28
C SER A 60 -46.55 -13.54 -12.50
N LEU A 61 -46.05 -14.63 -11.92
CA LEU A 61 -46.70 -15.94 -12.00
C LEU A 61 -48.07 -15.94 -11.30
N LEU A 62 -48.17 -15.32 -10.11
CA LEU A 62 -49.44 -15.19 -9.38
C LEU A 62 -50.47 -14.36 -10.16
N MET A 63 -50.06 -13.29 -10.83
CA MET A 63 -50.94 -12.50 -11.69
C MET A 63 -51.46 -13.29 -12.90
N ILE A 64 -50.63 -14.14 -13.50
CA ILE A 64 -51.03 -15.02 -14.62
C ILE A 64 -52.00 -16.10 -14.15
N LEU A 65 -51.81 -16.67 -12.96
CA LEU A 65 -52.74 -17.64 -12.38
C LEU A 65 -54.09 -16.98 -12.03
N GLY A 66 -54.10 -15.77 -11.49
CA GLY A 66 -55.33 -15.01 -11.22
C GLY A 66 -56.11 -14.63 -12.50
N PHE A 67 -55.44 -14.49 -13.64
CA PHE A 67 -56.10 -14.33 -14.95
C PHE A 67 -56.88 -15.58 -15.35
N ALA A 68 -56.31 -16.78 -15.13
CA ALA A 68 -56.97 -18.04 -15.50
C ALA A 68 -58.31 -18.24 -14.77
N GLU A 69 -58.42 -17.71 -13.56
CA GLU A 69 -59.62 -17.83 -12.72
C GLU A 69 -60.63 -16.72 -12.96
N SER A 70 -60.18 -15.48 -13.19
CA SER A 70 -61.06 -14.33 -13.35
C SER A 70 -61.49 -14.00 -14.79
N GLN A 71 -60.79 -14.56 -15.80
CA GLN A 71 -60.91 -14.21 -17.23
C GLN A 71 -60.80 -12.70 -17.55
N ASN A 72 -60.33 -11.89 -16.59
CA ASN A 72 -60.25 -10.44 -16.78
C ASN A 72 -58.91 -10.05 -17.41
N ALA A 73 -58.94 -9.56 -18.65
CA ALA A 73 -57.77 -9.17 -19.43
C ALA A 73 -56.84 -8.16 -18.72
N ILE A 74 -57.33 -7.39 -17.74
CA ILE A 74 -56.53 -6.45 -16.96
C ILE A 74 -55.37 -7.14 -16.23
N TYR A 75 -55.59 -8.34 -15.68
CA TYR A 75 -54.53 -9.07 -14.96
C TYR A 75 -53.42 -9.56 -15.88
N LEU A 76 -53.75 -9.95 -17.11
CA LEU A 76 -52.77 -10.35 -18.12
C LEU A 76 -51.90 -9.16 -18.54
N VAL A 77 -52.50 -7.99 -18.78
CA VAL A 77 -51.77 -6.77 -19.14
C VAL A 77 -50.85 -6.34 -17.99
N LEU A 78 -51.35 -6.31 -16.75
CA LEU A 78 -50.53 -5.97 -15.57
C LEU A 78 -49.38 -6.96 -15.37
N GLY A 79 -49.61 -8.26 -15.53
CA GLY A 79 -48.58 -9.29 -15.44
C GLY A 79 -47.46 -9.09 -16.46
N ILE A 80 -47.80 -8.77 -17.72
CA ILE A 80 -46.81 -8.47 -18.77
C ILE A 80 -46.01 -7.21 -18.42
N VAL A 81 -46.68 -6.14 -17.96
CA VAL A 81 -45.99 -4.88 -17.59
C VAL A 81 -45.02 -5.12 -16.43
N VAL A 82 -45.43 -5.85 -15.39
CA VAL A 82 -44.54 -6.18 -14.26
C VAL A 82 -43.35 -7.00 -14.73
N LEU A 83 -43.56 -7.97 -15.62
CA LEU A 83 -42.49 -8.80 -16.16
C LEU A 83 -41.49 -8.00 -17.01
N LEU A 84 -41.97 -7.05 -17.82
CA LEU A 84 -41.12 -6.14 -18.59
C LEU A 84 -40.31 -5.20 -17.69
N VAL A 85 -40.93 -4.63 -16.65
CA VAL A 85 -40.26 -3.76 -15.68
C VAL A 85 -39.22 -4.53 -14.87
N ALA A 86 -39.57 -5.73 -14.39
CA ALA A 86 -38.64 -6.61 -13.69
C ALA A 86 -37.48 -7.04 -14.59
N GLY A 87 -37.75 -7.37 -15.86
CA GLY A 87 -36.73 -7.68 -16.85
C GLY A 87 -35.78 -6.50 -17.11
N ALA A 88 -36.32 -5.29 -17.29
CA ALA A 88 -35.52 -4.09 -17.46
C ALA A 88 -34.68 -3.76 -16.21
N ALA A 89 -35.26 -3.92 -15.02
CA ALA A 89 -34.55 -3.76 -13.75
C ALA A 89 -33.42 -4.80 -13.62
N CYS A 90 -33.67 -6.07 -13.94
CA CYS A 90 -32.64 -7.12 -13.97
C CYS A 90 -31.50 -6.75 -14.92
N VAL A 91 -31.81 -6.30 -16.14
CA VAL A 91 -30.79 -5.85 -17.10
C VAL A 91 -30.00 -4.64 -16.56
N TYR A 92 -30.67 -3.72 -15.87
CA TYR A 92 -30.03 -2.56 -15.24
C TYR A 92 -29.10 -2.96 -14.08
N PHE A 93 -29.54 -3.86 -13.18
CA PHE A 93 -28.72 -4.34 -12.06
C PHE A 93 -27.56 -5.23 -12.51
N LEU A 94 -27.79 -6.10 -13.50
CA LEU A 94 -26.74 -6.89 -14.14
C LEU A 94 -25.77 -6.02 -14.93
N ARG A 95 -26.13 -4.77 -15.26
CA ARG A 95 -25.24 -3.78 -15.89
C ARG A 95 -24.28 -3.09 -14.93
N GLY A 96 -24.15 -3.55 -13.68
CA GLY A 96 -23.03 -3.35 -12.76
C GLY A 96 -22.37 -1.95 -12.77
N GLN A 97 -22.66 -1.15 -11.75
CA GLN A 97 -21.94 0.09 -11.53
C GLN A 97 -20.50 -0.24 -11.08
N GLY A 98 -19.52 -0.06 -11.97
CA GLY A 98 -18.11 -0.04 -11.55
C GLY A 98 -17.88 1.06 -10.50
N PRO A 99 -16.80 0.99 -9.70
CA PRO A 99 -16.56 1.88 -8.56
C PRO A 99 -16.74 3.31 -9.02
N THR A 100 -17.68 4.03 -8.40
CA THR A 100 -18.07 5.34 -8.90
C THR A 100 -16.86 6.27 -8.83
N THR A 101 -16.81 7.30 -9.69
CA THR A 101 -15.71 8.27 -9.63
C THR A 101 -15.62 8.90 -8.23
N GLN A 102 -16.76 9.09 -7.57
CA GLN A 102 -16.83 9.58 -6.19
C GLN A 102 -16.17 8.62 -5.19
N GLU A 103 -16.43 7.32 -5.26
CA GLU A 103 -15.80 6.34 -4.35
C GLU A 103 -14.28 6.30 -4.49
N VAL A 104 -13.77 6.43 -5.72
CA VAL A 104 -12.32 6.48 -5.95
C VAL A 104 -11.73 7.78 -5.42
N GLU A 105 -12.41 8.90 -5.64
CA GLU A 105 -11.99 10.21 -5.12
C GLU A 105 -12.01 10.26 -3.59
N THR A 106 -13.04 9.71 -2.93
CA THR A 106 -13.13 9.68 -1.46
C THR A 106 -12.01 8.82 -0.87
N ARG A 107 -11.78 7.62 -1.42
CA ARG A 107 -10.69 6.74 -0.98
C ARG A 107 -9.31 7.40 -1.16
N LEU A 108 -9.06 8.02 -2.32
CA LEU A 108 -7.81 8.75 -2.56
C LEU A 108 -7.67 9.96 -1.64
N ALA A 109 -8.76 10.65 -1.31
CA ALA A 109 -8.74 11.75 -0.35
C ALA A 109 -8.40 11.26 1.07
N GLU A 110 -8.91 10.11 1.49
CA GLU A 110 -8.56 9.46 2.76
C GLU A 110 -7.09 9.04 2.80
N GLU A 111 -6.58 8.40 1.74
CA GLU A 111 -5.17 8.05 1.63
C GLU A 111 -4.27 9.28 1.71
N ARG A 112 -4.66 10.39 1.04
CA ARG A 112 -3.94 11.67 1.11
C ARG A 112 -3.95 12.24 2.53
N LYS A 113 -5.06 12.15 3.26
CA LYS A 113 -5.15 12.56 4.68
C LYS A 113 -4.22 11.72 5.57
N VAL A 114 -4.21 10.41 5.40
CA VAL A 114 -3.32 9.50 6.17
C VAL A 114 -1.85 9.77 5.85
N ALA A 115 -1.51 9.94 4.57
CA ALA A 115 -0.15 10.28 4.16
C ALA A 115 0.31 11.64 4.72
N ALA A 116 -0.58 12.65 4.71
CA ALA A 116 -0.30 13.96 5.31
C ALA A 116 -0.10 13.85 6.83
N ALA A 117 -0.93 13.08 7.53
CA ALA A 117 -0.77 12.82 8.97
C ALA A 117 0.56 12.12 9.28
N LYS A 118 0.96 11.14 8.46
CA LYS A 118 2.25 10.44 8.60
C LYS A 118 3.44 11.40 8.43
N ARG A 119 3.39 12.30 7.44
CA ARG A 119 4.44 13.34 7.25
C ARG A 119 4.53 14.29 8.43
N ARG A 120 3.40 14.74 8.98
CA ARG A 120 3.38 15.60 10.18
C ARG A 120 4.01 14.91 11.38
N ARG A 121 3.72 13.63 11.60
CA ARG A 121 4.35 12.83 12.67
C ARG A 121 5.85 12.70 12.46
N ALA A 122 6.31 12.39 11.25
CA ALA A 122 7.74 12.28 10.94
C ALA A 122 8.50 13.59 11.22
N ASN A 123 7.91 14.73 10.83
CA ASN A 123 8.52 16.04 11.10
C ASN A 123 8.53 16.39 12.60
N ALA A 124 7.47 16.02 13.35
CA ALA A 124 7.42 16.24 14.80
C ALA A 124 8.52 15.45 15.52
N TRP A 125 8.75 14.20 15.14
CA TRP A 125 9.86 13.39 15.68
C TRP A 125 11.23 13.98 15.33
N GLY A 126 11.40 14.52 14.11
CA GLY A 126 12.64 15.21 13.72
C GLY A 126 12.96 16.44 14.59
N ILE A 127 11.93 17.21 14.99
CA ILE A 127 12.11 18.38 15.88
C ILE A 127 12.46 17.93 17.30
N VAL A 128 11.78 16.90 17.85
CA VAL A 128 12.07 16.38 19.19
C VAL A 128 13.48 15.81 19.27
N ALA A 129 13.90 15.01 18.28
CA ALA A 129 15.26 14.49 18.20
C ALA A 129 16.32 15.60 18.03
N GLY A 130 15.98 16.70 17.37
CA GLY A 130 16.85 17.88 17.24
C GLY A 130 17.05 18.63 18.56
N ILE A 131 16.00 18.75 19.38
CA ILE A 131 16.07 19.44 20.68
C ILE A 131 16.91 18.63 21.69
N GLU A 132 16.83 17.30 21.64
CA GLU A 132 17.60 16.45 22.56
C GLU A 132 19.12 16.54 22.32
N ARG A 133 19.56 16.76 21.07
CA ARG A 133 20.97 17.02 20.74
C ARG A 133 21.51 18.34 21.26
N VAL A 134 20.65 19.33 21.53
CA VAL A 134 21.09 20.64 22.03
C VAL A 134 21.28 20.62 23.56
N ILE A 135 20.64 19.69 24.27
CA ILE A 135 20.61 19.69 25.74
C ILE A 135 21.57 18.66 26.36
N ARG A 136 22.03 17.63 25.63
CA ARG A 136 23.05 16.72 26.19
C ARG A 136 24.45 17.35 26.13
N PRO A 137 25.07 17.68 27.29
CA PRO A 137 26.46 18.12 27.30
C PRO A 137 27.32 17.01 26.72
N ARG A 138 28.15 17.37 25.74
CA ARG A 138 29.09 16.48 25.05
C ARG A 138 30.07 15.92 26.09
N SER A 139 29.84 14.70 26.58
CA SER A 139 30.78 14.01 27.44
C SER A 139 32.03 13.69 26.63
N THR A 140 33.16 14.25 27.06
CA THR A 140 34.50 13.84 26.65
C THR A 140 34.81 12.49 27.31
N ALA A 141 34.17 11.42 26.82
CA ALA A 141 34.49 10.06 27.22
C ALA A 141 35.53 9.49 26.25
N THR A 142 36.55 8.83 26.80
CA THR A 142 37.63 8.16 26.07
C THR A 142 37.10 7.11 25.09
N ASN A 143 37.68 7.09 23.89
CA ASN A 143 37.09 6.55 22.66
C ASN A 143 36.72 5.04 22.68
N ALA A 144 37.33 4.23 23.54
CA ALA A 144 37.02 2.80 23.63
C ALA A 144 35.65 2.52 24.28
N GLU A 145 35.25 3.31 25.29
CA GLU A 145 33.94 3.17 25.93
C GLU A 145 32.81 3.71 25.05
N SER A 146 33.14 4.65 24.15
CA SER A 146 32.18 5.26 23.22
C SER A 146 31.64 4.28 22.17
N ALA A 147 32.43 3.32 21.69
CA ALA A 147 31.97 2.37 20.67
C ALA A 147 31.05 1.31 21.26
N ALA A 148 31.41 0.78 22.44
CA ALA A 148 30.56 -0.12 23.21
C ALA A 148 29.27 0.58 23.66
N ALA A 149 29.36 1.82 24.15
CA ALA A 149 28.19 2.62 24.52
C ALA A 149 27.30 2.94 23.31
N ALA A 150 27.86 3.21 22.12
CA ALA A 150 27.08 3.45 20.90
C ALA A 150 26.37 2.18 20.41
N GLN A 151 26.96 0.99 20.57
CA GLN A 151 26.28 -0.28 20.29
C GLN A 151 25.15 -0.55 21.30
N ILE A 152 25.39 -0.27 22.58
CA ILE A 152 24.35 -0.40 23.62
C ILE A 152 23.21 0.60 23.37
N ASP A 153 23.52 1.83 22.95
CA ASP A 153 22.53 2.86 22.62
C ASP A 153 21.73 2.48 21.36
N ALA A 154 22.38 1.94 20.33
CA ALA A 154 21.73 1.43 19.11
C ALA A 154 20.83 0.20 19.37
N LEU A 155 21.24 -0.67 20.30
CA LEU A 155 20.42 -1.79 20.77
C LEU A 155 19.26 -1.34 21.67
N SER A 156 19.40 -0.18 22.33
CA SER A 156 18.36 0.42 23.15
C SER A 156 17.31 1.21 22.36
N ASP A 157 17.55 1.45 21.06
CA ASP A 157 16.58 2.10 20.19
C ASP A 157 15.31 1.22 20.07
N PRO A 158 14.13 1.70 20.50
CA PRO A 158 12.88 0.94 20.42
C PRO A 158 12.53 0.55 18.97
N ALA A 159 12.98 1.28 17.97
CA ALA A 159 12.77 0.93 16.56
C ALA A 159 13.55 -0.34 16.16
N THR A 160 14.80 -0.45 16.61
CA THR A 160 15.66 -1.62 16.36
C THR A 160 15.10 -2.86 17.06
N ALA A 161 14.64 -2.70 18.31
CA ALA A 161 13.99 -3.78 19.05
C ALA A 161 12.71 -4.29 18.37
N GLN A 162 11.86 -3.38 17.87
CA GLN A 162 10.67 -3.75 17.10
C GLN A 162 11.00 -4.46 15.79
N ALA A 163 12.06 -4.03 15.08
CA ALA A 163 12.49 -4.67 13.85
C ALA A 163 12.96 -6.12 14.10
N ILE A 164 13.73 -6.35 15.18
CA ILE A 164 14.17 -7.69 15.59
C ILE A 164 12.97 -8.56 15.99
N GLN A 165 12.00 -8.03 16.74
CA GLN A 165 10.78 -8.77 17.10
C GLN A 165 9.96 -9.17 15.87
N ASN A 166 9.85 -8.27 14.87
CA ASN A 166 9.16 -8.59 13.62
C ASN A 166 9.89 -9.69 12.83
N LEU A 167 11.22 -9.65 12.78
CA LEU A 167 12.01 -10.72 12.17
C LEU A 167 11.82 -12.07 12.88
N GLN A 168 11.81 -12.08 14.21
CA GLN A 168 11.52 -13.30 14.98
C GLN A 168 10.13 -13.83 14.68
N LYS A 169 9.12 -12.95 14.59
CA LYS A 169 7.75 -13.35 14.23
C LYS A 169 7.69 -14.02 12.86
N LEU A 170 8.41 -13.47 11.87
CA LEU A 170 8.50 -14.05 10.53
C LEU A 170 9.17 -15.43 10.53
N LEU A 171 10.21 -15.60 11.37
CA LEU A 171 10.88 -16.89 11.56
C LEU A 171 9.93 -17.93 12.18
N TYR A 172 9.19 -17.55 13.22
CA TYR A 172 8.20 -18.44 13.86
C TYR A 172 7.09 -18.88 12.90
N THR A 173 6.63 -17.99 12.03
CA THR A 173 5.63 -18.32 11.01
C THR A 173 6.20 -19.10 9.82
N ARG A 174 7.51 -19.43 9.84
CA ARG A 174 8.25 -20.04 8.72
C ARG A 174 8.11 -19.26 7.40
N ALA A 175 7.93 -17.95 7.50
CA ALA A 175 7.83 -17.07 6.33
C ALA A 175 9.22 -16.76 5.75
N ILE A 176 10.27 -16.88 6.57
CA ILE A 176 11.68 -16.74 6.21
C ILE A 176 12.47 -17.93 6.77
N THR A 177 13.60 -18.22 6.15
CA THR A 177 14.56 -19.24 6.61
C THR A 177 15.53 -18.67 7.66
N ASP A 178 16.20 -19.54 8.42
CA ASP A 178 17.23 -19.14 9.41
C ASP A 178 18.36 -18.32 8.76
N ALA A 179 18.75 -18.68 7.53
CA ALA A 179 19.79 -17.96 6.77
C ALA A 179 19.36 -16.54 6.39
N GLU A 180 18.10 -16.35 5.99
CA GLU A 180 17.53 -15.03 5.69
C GLU A 180 17.37 -14.18 6.95
N PHE A 181 17.02 -14.81 8.07
CA PHE A 181 16.94 -14.14 9.37
C PHE A 181 18.30 -13.59 9.80
N GLU A 182 19.36 -14.40 9.75
CA GLU A 182 20.71 -13.94 10.11
C GLU A 182 21.23 -12.87 9.13
N ALA A 183 20.94 -12.97 7.83
CA ALA A 183 21.27 -11.93 6.87
C ALA A 183 20.56 -10.59 7.16
N ALA A 184 19.27 -10.62 7.50
CA ALA A 184 18.50 -9.44 7.84
C ALA A 184 18.92 -8.83 9.19
N LYS A 185 19.20 -9.67 10.19
CA LYS A 185 19.72 -9.27 11.50
C LYS A 185 21.08 -8.58 11.36
N ASN A 186 21.99 -9.16 10.58
CA ASN A 186 23.30 -8.56 10.29
C ASN A 186 23.19 -7.23 9.54
N LYS A 187 22.17 -7.04 8.72
CA LYS A 187 21.90 -5.77 8.04
C LYS A 187 21.37 -4.69 8.99
N ILE A 188 20.60 -5.07 10.01
CA ILE A 188 20.00 -4.14 10.99
C ILE A 188 21.01 -3.76 12.08
N VAL A 189 21.76 -4.73 12.59
CA VAL A 189 22.74 -4.54 13.67
C VAL A 189 24.10 -4.05 13.13
N GLY A 190 24.32 -4.17 11.82
CA GLY A 190 25.63 -3.96 11.19
C GLY A 190 26.46 -5.23 11.30
N ARG A 191 27.11 -5.62 10.20
CA ARG A 191 27.95 -6.82 10.17
C ARG A 191 29.25 -6.52 10.92
N VAL A 192 29.64 -7.36 11.88
CA VAL A 192 30.96 -7.23 12.54
C VAL A 192 32.09 -7.31 11.50
N ASP A 193 31.87 -8.06 10.41
CA ASP A 193 32.80 -8.17 9.28
C ASP A 193 32.92 -6.90 8.43
N ASP A 194 31.98 -5.94 8.52
CA ASP A 194 32.05 -4.71 7.71
C ASP A 194 33.21 -3.81 8.14
N GLN A 195 33.70 -3.93 9.37
CA GLN A 195 34.87 -3.19 9.84
C GLN A 195 36.10 -3.50 8.97
N TYR A 196 36.30 -4.76 8.60
CA TYR A 196 37.42 -5.15 7.74
C TYR A 196 37.26 -4.59 6.32
N SER A 197 36.05 -4.63 5.76
CA SER A 197 35.76 -4.05 4.44
C SER A 197 35.92 -2.53 4.42
N GLN A 198 35.57 -1.84 5.51
CA GLN A 198 35.75 -0.41 5.68
C GLN A 198 37.24 -0.05 5.81
N ILE A 199 38.04 -0.86 6.51
CA ILE A 199 39.51 -0.68 6.59
C ILE A 199 40.15 -0.87 5.21
N LEU A 200 39.74 -1.89 4.44
CA LEU A 200 40.23 -2.09 3.07
C LEU A 200 39.91 -0.89 2.18
N LYS A 201 38.69 -0.35 2.27
CA LYS A 201 38.30 0.83 1.50
C LYS A 201 39.06 2.09 1.92
N LEU A 202 39.34 2.24 3.22
CA LEU A 202 40.19 3.33 3.71
C LEU A 202 41.64 3.19 3.21
N ALA A 203 42.16 1.96 3.13
CA ALA A 203 43.50 1.69 2.61
C ALA A 203 43.59 2.00 1.11
N GLU A 204 42.57 1.65 0.33
CA GLU A 204 42.47 1.99 -1.10
C GLU A 204 42.42 3.51 -1.32
N LEU A 205 41.68 4.24 -0.49
CA LEU A 205 41.62 5.71 -0.56
C LEU A 205 42.93 6.40 -0.15
N HIS A 206 43.69 5.78 0.76
CA HIS A 206 45.02 6.23 1.17
C HIS A 206 46.05 5.98 0.06
N GLU A 207 46.02 4.80 -0.56
CA GLU A 207 46.85 4.45 -1.72
C GLU A 207 46.58 5.36 -2.93
N ALA A 208 45.32 5.75 -3.14
CA ALA A 208 44.93 6.71 -4.16
C ALA A 208 45.37 8.17 -3.84
N GLY A 209 45.97 8.42 -2.68
CA GLY A 209 46.40 9.75 -2.24
C GLY A 209 45.24 10.70 -1.87
N ILE A 210 44.03 10.15 -1.70
CA ILE A 210 42.82 10.92 -1.37
C ILE A 210 42.76 11.21 0.14
N LEU A 211 43.21 10.27 0.96
CA LEU A 211 43.43 10.50 2.39
C LEU A 211 44.92 10.66 2.68
N GLY A 212 45.29 11.66 3.48
CA GLY A 212 46.64 11.77 4.04
C GLY A 212 46.89 10.79 5.19
N ASP A 213 48.15 10.51 5.53
CA ASP A 213 48.54 9.56 6.59
C ASP A 213 47.83 9.78 7.94
N VAL A 214 47.67 11.04 8.33
CA VAL A 214 47.01 11.44 9.59
C VAL A 214 45.51 11.17 9.55
N GLU A 215 44.88 11.40 8.40
CA GLU A 215 43.44 11.15 8.21
C GLU A 215 43.15 9.66 8.11
N PHE A 216 44.03 8.90 7.45
CA PHE A 216 43.97 7.45 7.40
C PHE A 216 44.13 6.83 8.80
N ALA A 217 45.12 7.28 9.58
CA ALA A 217 45.31 6.81 10.95
C ALA A 217 44.08 7.10 11.84
N ALA A 218 43.52 8.31 11.73
CA ALA A 218 42.31 8.69 12.47
C ALA A 218 41.06 7.93 12.00
N ALA A 219 40.92 7.67 10.70
CA ALA A 219 39.79 6.91 10.16
C ALA A 219 39.90 5.41 10.53
N LYS A 220 41.12 4.85 10.46
CA LYS A 220 41.40 3.47 10.85
C LYS A 220 41.16 3.26 12.35
N SER A 221 41.55 4.22 13.21
CA SER A 221 41.28 4.12 14.65
C SER A 221 39.78 4.18 14.94
N ARG A 222 39.02 5.03 14.24
CA ARG A 222 37.55 5.05 14.33
C ARG A 222 36.89 3.73 13.93
N VAL A 223 37.36 3.09 12.86
CA VAL A 223 36.78 1.82 12.39
C VAL A 223 37.16 0.65 13.31
N LEU A 224 38.37 0.67 13.88
CA LEU A 224 38.84 -0.35 14.84
C LEU A 224 38.38 -0.11 16.29
N GLY A 225 37.82 1.07 16.59
CA GLY A 225 37.47 1.46 17.96
C GLY A 225 38.68 1.68 18.87
N LEU A 226 39.83 2.08 18.30
CA LEU A 226 41.10 2.37 19.00
C LEU A 226 41.27 3.86 19.30
#